data_AF-A0A090Q3C3-F1
#
_entry.id   AF-A0A090Q3C3-F1
#
_cell.length_a   1.000
_cell.length_b   1.000
_cell.length_c   1.000
_cell.angle_alpha   90.00
_cell.angle_beta   90.00
_cell.angle_gamma   90.00
#
_symmetry.space_group_name_H-M   'P 1'
#
loop_
_entity.id
_entity.type
_entity.pdbx_description
1 polymer ?
#
loop_
_entity_poly.entity_id
_entity_poly.type
_entity_poly.pdbx_seq_one_letter_code
_entity_poly.pdbx_strand_id
1 'polypeptide(L)'
;MLGCLESEVYNKRDEMNINRVYKLVDTCAAEFPAMTPYYYSTFEAEMQTADGKRFAQNESVVSDKKKIIVLGSGPNRIGQGIEFDYCCVHGVYAAQECGYETIMINCNPETVSTDFDTADKLYFEPVFWEHIYDIIRHEKPEGVIVQLGGQTALKLAEKLDRYGIKIMGTSYDALDLAEDRGRFSTLLKENNIPYPKFDTATTPDEALKVADELDFPILVRPSYVLGGQGMKIVINKQELEAHVVDILRKIPNNVLLLDHYLDGAIEAEADAICDGENVYIIGIMEHIEPCGIHSGDSNATLPPFNLGDLVMQQIKDHTKKIALALKTVGLINIQFAIKDDTVYIIEANPRASRTVPFIAKAYGEPYVNYATKIMLGEKKVTDFEFNPQLEGYAIKQPVFSFNKFPNVDKRLGPEMKSTGESILFVDSLKDDEFYDLYARRRMYLSK
;
A
#
# COMPACT_ATOMS: atom_id res chain seq x y z
N MET A 1 18.49 -17.14 19.72
CA MET A 1 19.53 -17.29 20.76
C MET A 1 18.94 -17.57 22.14
N LEU A 2 17.92 -16.82 22.61
CA LEU A 2 17.37 -17.00 23.96
C LEU A 2 16.11 -17.87 24.06
N GLY A 3 15.46 -18.20 22.95
CA GLY A 3 14.26 -19.06 22.95
C GLY A 3 13.02 -18.43 23.61
N CYS A 4 12.95 -17.11 23.66
CA CYS A 4 11.87 -16.32 24.25
C CYS A 4 11.19 -15.40 23.23
N LEU A 5 10.09 -14.76 23.62
CA LEU A 5 9.38 -13.77 22.82
C LEU A 5 10.17 -12.46 22.72
N GLU A 6 9.99 -11.74 21.61
CA GLU A 6 10.58 -10.40 21.39
C GLU A 6 10.28 -9.44 22.55
N SER A 7 9.05 -9.46 23.06
CA SER A 7 8.60 -8.62 24.18
C SER A 7 9.32 -8.92 25.50
N GLU A 8 9.73 -10.17 25.74
CA GLU A 8 10.48 -10.53 26.95
C GLU A 8 11.87 -9.92 26.93
N VAL A 9 12.53 -9.92 25.76
CA VAL A 9 13.83 -9.27 25.58
C VAL A 9 13.69 -7.75 25.71
N TYR A 10 12.68 -7.16 25.07
CA TYR A 10 12.40 -5.74 25.14
C TYR A 10 12.15 -5.25 26.58
N ASN A 11 11.27 -5.94 27.32
CA ASN A 11 10.97 -5.61 28.71
C ASN A 11 12.21 -5.76 29.60
N LYS A 12 13.02 -6.80 29.37
CA LYS A 12 14.24 -6.97 30.16
C LYS A 12 15.25 -5.85 29.91
N ARG A 13 15.32 -5.38 28.67
CA ARG A 13 16.17 -4.26 28.26
C ARG A 13 15.71 -2.95 28.93
N ASP A 14 14.41 -2.70 28.98
CA ASP A 14 13.80 -1.55 29.67
C ASP A 14 14.03 -1.61 31.19
N GLU A 15 13.84 -2.77 31.84
CA GLU A 15 14.13 -3.01 33.26
C GLU A 15 15.59 -2.70 33.63
N MET A 16 16.52 -3.01 32.71
CA MET A 16 17.95 -2.76 32.88
C MET A 16 18.35 -1.33 32.51
N ASN A 17 17.39 -0.48 32.11
CA ASN A 17 17.62 0.88 31.61
C ASN A 17 18.58 0.92 30.41
N ILE A 18 18.58 -0.11 29.57
CA ILE A 18 19.39 -0.19 28.36
C ILE A 18 18.54 0.36 27.21
N ASN A 19 18.48 1.68 27.07
CA ASN A 19 17.61 2.34 26.10
C ASN A 19 18.41 2.88 24.91
N ARG A 20 17.76 2.98 23.75
CA ARG A 20 18.33 3.67 22.60
C ARG A 20 18.42 5.16 22.91
N VAL A 21 19.46 5.79 22.41
CA VAL A 21 19.54 7.24 22.25
C VAL A 21 19.59 7.57 20.76
N TYR A 22 19.19 8.78 20.42
CA TYR A 22 19.22 9.25 19.04
C TYR A 22 20.33 10.28 18.88
N LYS A 23 21.15 10.07 17.85
CA LYS A 23 22.27 10.92 17.49
C LYS A 23 22.01 11.61 16.16
N LEU A 24 22.58 12.80 16.02
CA LEU A 24 22.38 13.65 14.86
C LEU A 24 23.48 13.39 13.82
N VAL A 25 23.11 13.36 12.54
CA VAL A 25 24.07 13.34 11.44
C VAL A 25 24.52 14.77 11.11
N ASP A 26 25.76 15.11 11.47
CA ASP A 26 26.27 16.49 11.46
C ASP A 26 27.33 16.80 10.38
N THR A 27 27.73 15.82 9.57
CA THR A 27 28.81 15.86 8.57
C THR A 27 30.22 16.14 9.09
N CYS A 28 30.40 16.45 10.38
CA CYS A 28 31.64 16.96 10.97
C CYS A 28 32.06 16.28 12.29
N ALA A 29 31.42 15.16 12.66
CA ALA A 29 31.76 14.37 13.85
C ALA A 29 31.78 15.21 15.15
N ALA A 30 30.72 15.99 15.34
CA ALA A 30 30.47 16.89 16.47
C ALA A 30 31.48 18.04 16.63
N GLU A 31 32.27 18.37 15.59
CA GLU A 31 33.10 19.58 15.60
C GLU A 31 32.25 20.85 15.72
N PHE A 32 31.10 20.86 15.04
CA PHE A 32 30.13 21.95 15.08
C PHE A 32 28.73 21.44 15.46
N PRO A 33 27.93 22.27 16.18
CA PRO A 33 26.53 21.95 16.42
C PRO A 33 25.77 21.86 15.11
N ALA A 34 25.17 20.70 14.82
CA ALA A 34 24.30 20.54 13.68
C ALA A 34 22.88 21.01 14.00
N MET A 35 22.26 21.64 13.00
CA MET A 35 20.88 22.15 13.08
C MET A 35 19.90 21.26 12.33
N THR A 36 20.40 20.33 11.51
CA THR A 36 19.59 19.48 10.66
C THR A 36 18.99 18.34 11.48
N PRO A 37 17.65 18.17 11.50
CA PRO A 37 16.99 17.21 12.38
C PRO A 37 17.02 15.78 11.81
N TYR A 38 18.22 15.29 11.49
CA TYR A 38 18.48 13.99 10.88
C TYR A 38 19.10 13.02 11.90
N TYR A 39 18.32 12.03 12.33
CA TYR A 39 18.66 11.18 13.47
C TYR A 39 18.82 9.72 13.10
N TYR A 40 19.70 9.04 13.84
CA TYR A 40 19.80 7.59 13.91
C TYR A 40 19.94 7.14 15.37
N SER A 41 19.57 5.91 15.66
CA SER A 41 19.54 5.31 16.99
C SER A 41 20.81 4.52 17.24
N THR A 42 21.26 4.55 18.48
CA THR A 42 22.39 3.76 18.96
C THR A 42 22.23 3.43 20.44
N PHE A 43 22.94 2.41 20.90
CA PHE A 43 23.13 2.15 22.32
C PHE A 43 24.46 2.79 22.73
N GLU A 44 24.39 3.97 23.32
CA GLU A 44 25.58 4.70 23.76
C GLU A 44 25.96 4.31 25.21
N ALA A 45 27.26 4.29 25.49
CA ALA A 45 27.75 4.12 26.85
C ALA A 45 27.39 5.33 27.72
N GLU A 46 27.05 5.08 28.98
CA GLU A 46 26.81 6.16 29.93
C GLU A 46 28.06 7.02 30.13
N MET A 47 27.88 8.33 30.05
CA MET A 47 28.88 9.31 30.48
C MET A 47 28.58 9.74 31.91
N GLN A 48 29.63 10.03 32.67
CA GLN A 48 29.52 10.55 34.03
C GLN A 48 29.92 12.03 34.08
N THR A 49 29.01 12.89 34.51
CA THR A 49 29.28 14.30 34.77
C THR A 49 30.14 14.48 36.03
N ALA A 50 30.75 15.67 36.19
CA ALA A 50 31.61 15.97 37.33
C ALA A 50 30.91 15.91 38.71
N ASP A 51 29.59 16.07 38.75
CA ASP A 51 28.73 15.90 39.93
C ASP A 51 28.29 14.44 40.16
N GLY A 52 28.79 13.51 39.34
CA GLY A 52 28.62 12.07 39.51
C GLY A 52 27.40 11.46 38.81
N LYS A 53 26.56 12.26 38.15
CA LYS A 53 25.37 11.79 37.43
C LYS A 53 25.76 11.03 36.16
N ARG A 54 25.13 9.89 35.92
CA ARG A 54 25.32 9.09 34.71
C ARG A 54 24.15 9.27 33.75
N PHE A 55 24.45 9.45 32.46
CA PHE A 55 23.44 9.56 31.42
C PHE A 55 24.03 9.15 30.07
N ALA A 56 23.19 8.67 29.15
CA ALA A 56 23.50 8.60 27.73
C ALA A 56 22.89 9.83 27.05
N GLN A 57 23.65 10.53 26.22
CA GLN A 57 23.18 11.78 25.62
C GLN A 57 22.23 11.46 24.47
N ASN A 58 21.00 11.94 24.55
CA ASN A 58 20.05 11.91 23.45
C ASN A 58 19.98 13.30 22.80
N GLU A 59 20.33 13.38 21.53
CA GLU A 59 20.38 14.63 20.76
C GLU A 59 19.03 14.97 20.12
N SER A 60 18.12 13.98 20.03
CA SER A 60 16.75 14.26 19.63
C SER A 60 15.98 14.90 20.80
N VAL A 61 15.83 16.22 20.74
CA VAL A 61 15.06 16.98 21.73
C VAL A 61 13.58 16.94 21.39
N VAL A 62 12.75 16.51 22.34
CA VAL A 62 11.30 16.43 22.19
C VAL A 62 10.68 17.81 22.44
N SER A 63 9.89 18.31 21.48
CA SER A 63 9.15 19.58 21.62
C SER A 63 7.79 19.38 22.30
N ASP A 64 7.13 20.48 22.70
CA ASP A 64 5.75 20.46 23.21
C ASP A 64 4.68 20.57 22.09
N LYS A 65 5.10 20.63 20.82
CA LYS A 65 4.15 20.67 19.70
C LYS A 65 3.42 19.34 19.56
N LYS A 66 2.21 19.41 19.00
CA LYS A 66 1.48 18.22 18.54
C LYS A 66 2.24 17.58 17.39
N LYS A 67 2.55 16.28 17.51
CA LYS A 67 3.36 15.58 16.51
C LYS A 67 2.57 14.52 15.77
N ILE A 68 2.88 14.35 14.48
CA ILE A 68 2.38 13.25 13.67
C ILE A 68 3.57 12.47 13.12
N ILE A 69 3.55 11.16 13.30
CA ILE A 69 4.50 10.28 12.65
C ILE A 69 3.91 9.83 11.31
N VAL A 70 4.70 9.91 10.24
CA VAL A 70 4.44 9.26 8.96
C VAL A 70 5.43 8.11 8.81
N LEU A 71 4.91 6.88 8.68
CA LEU A 71 5.76 5.71 8.43
C LEU A 71 6.03 5.57 6.93
N GLY A 72 7.31 5.54 6.57
CA GLY A 72 7.78 5.28 5.22
C GLY A 72 7.62 3.83 4.80
N SER A 73 7.92 3.56 3.54
CA SER A 73 7.78 2.22 2.94
C SER A 73 8.96 1.30 3.19
N GLY A 74 10.13 1.83 3.58
CA GLY A 74 11.38 1.08 3.59
C GLY A 74 11.92 0.87 2.17
N PRO A 75 12.73 -0.16 1.92
CA PRO A 75 13.40 -0.33 0.62
C PRO A 75 12.40 -0.57 -0.52
N ASN A 76 12.68 0.06 -1.66
CA ASN A 76 11.92 -0.15 -2.89
C ASN A 76 12.08 -1.59 -3.39
N ARG A 77 10.97 -2.19 -3.84
CA ARG A 77 10.90 -3.53 -4.44
C ARG A 77 9.73 -3.61 -5.42
N ILE A 78 9.69 -4.65 -6.24
CA ILE A 78 8.55 -4.91 -7.13
C ILE A 78 7.25 -4.94 -6.29
N GLY A 79 6.25 -4.17 -6.72
CA GLY A 79 4.98 -3.99 -6.01
C GLY A 79 4.96 -2.91 -4.93
N GLN A 80 6.12 -2.41 -4.50
CA GLN A 80 6.28 -1.39 -3.47
C GLN A 80 7.42 -0.42 -3.84
N GLY A 81 7.12 0.59 -4.65
CA GLY A 81 8.10 1.53 -5.18
C GLY A 81 7.93 2.96 -4.70
N ILE A 82 8.38 3.90 -5.54
CA ILE A 82 8.43 5.34 -5.30
C ILE A 82 7.04 5.97 -5.14
N GLU A 83 5.99 5.29 -5.57
CA GLU A 83 4.61 5.76 -5.48
C GLU A 83 4.20 5.97 -4.02
N PHE A 84 4.69 5.12 -3.13
CA PHE A 84 4.48 5.25 -1.69
C PHE A 84 5.37 6.32 -1.06
N ASP A 85 6.58 6.54 -1.57
CA ASP A 85 7.43 7.65 -1.13
C ASP A 85 6.77 9.00 -1.44
N TYR A 86 6.25 9.14 -2.66
CA TYR A 86 5.44 10.31 -3.06
C TYR A 86 4.28 10.53 -2.08
N CYS A 87 3.56 9.46 -1.73
CA CYS A 87 2.46 9.55 -0.77
C CYS A 87 2.94 10.01 0.62
N CYS A 88 4.04 9.44 1.13
CA CYS A 88 4.61 9.82 2.43
C CYS A 88 5.07 11.29 2.45
N VAL A 89 5.76 11.76 1.41
CA VAL A 89 6.21 13.16 1.28
C VAL A 89 5.02 14.12 1.31
N HIS A 90 4.01 13.87 0.47
CA HIS A 90 2.81 14.72 0.45
C HIS A 90 1.98 14.63 1.73
N GLY A 91 2.04 13.49 2.44
CA GLY A 91 1.43 13.34 3.76
C GLY A 91 2.13 14.18 4.83
N VAL A 92 3.47 14.23 4.82
CA VAL A 92 4.24 15.10 5.70
C VAL A 92 3.91 16.56 5.45
N TYR A 93 3.98 17.02 4.19
CA TYR A 93 3.66 18.41 3.86
C TYR A 93 2.24 18.80 4.28
N ALA A 94 1.26 17.92 4.07
CA ALA A 94 -0.12 18.17 4.50
C ALA A 94 -0.26 18.28 6.03
N ALA A 95 0.47 17.45 6.79
CA ALA A 95 0.49 17.53 8.24
C ALA A 95 1.17 18.81 8.76
N GLN A 96 2.26 19.25 8.10
CA GLN A 96 2.91 20.54 8.39
C GLN A 96 1.98 21.72 8.11
N GLU A 97 1.25 21.71 6.99
CA GLU A 97 0.24 22.72 6.66
C GLU A 97 -0.88 22.81 7.71
N CYS A 98 -1.18 21.69 8.39
CA CYS A 98 -2.11 21.63 9.52
C CYS A 98 -1.48 22.02 10.86
N GLY A 99 -0.21 22.41 10.90
CA GLY A 99 0.49 22.91 12.07
C GLY A 99 1.06 21.83 13.00
N TYR A 100 1.12 20.57 12.56
CA TYR A 100 1.78 19.50 13.30
C TYR A 100 3.29 19.54 13.12
N GLU A 101 4.04 19.18 14.18
CA GLU A 101 5.44 18.81 14.04
C GLU A 101 5.52 17.40 13.43
N THR A 102 6.13 17.30 12.26
CA THR A 102 6.14 16.06 11.48
C THR A 102 7.38 15.24 11.70
N ILE A 103 7.17 13.93 11.83
CA ILE A 103 8.23 12.98 12.08
C ILE A 103 8.17 11.91 11.00
N MET A 104 9.20 11.86 10.15
CA MET A 104 9.35 10.80 9.16
C MET A 104 10.21 9.67 9.73
N ILE A 105 9.74 8.42 9.61
CA ILE A 105 10.53 7.23 9.91
C ILE A 105 10.64 6.39 8.64
N ASN A 106 11.84 6.34 8.06
CA ASN A 106 12.13 5.55 6.88
C ASN A 106 13.63 5.20 6.81
N CYS A 107 14.01 4.21 6.01
CA CYS A 107 15.40 3.76 5.87
C CYS A 107 15.86 3.61 4.42
N ASN A 108 15.06 4.07 3.46
CA ASN A 108 15.44 4.00 2.05
C ASN A 108 16.32 5.20 1.68
N PRO A 109 17.61 5.03 1.34
CA PRO A 109 18.48 6.15 1.03
C PRO A 109 18.18 6.84 -0.31
N GLU A 110 17.34 6.24 -1.16
CA GLU A 110 17.05 6.73 -2.52
C GLU A 110 15.85 7.69 -2.56
N THR A 111 15.20 7.94 -1.41
CA THR A 111 13.88 8.58 -1.36
C THR A 111 13.90 10.04 -0.94
N VAL A 112 12.89 10.79 -1.37
CA VAL A 112 12.71 12.20 -0.96
C VAL A 112 12.17 12.26 0.47
N SER A 113 11.41 11.25 0.95
CA SER A 113 11.00 11.21 2.36
C SER A 113 12.17 11.19 3.35
N THR A 114 13.32 10.65 2.93
CA THR A 114 14.55 10.61 3.72
C THR A 114 15.48 11.79 3.46
N ASP A 115 15.01 12.81 2.73
CA ASP A 115 15.63 14.12 2.76
C ASP A 115 15.26 14.82 4.08
N PHE A 116 16.26 15.39 4.75
CA PHE A 116 16.06 16.05 6.04
C PHE A 116 15.25 17.35 5.93
N ASP A 117 15.11 17.91 4.72
CA ASP A 117 14.26 19.08 4.47
C ASP A 117 12.77 18.71 4.35
N THR A 118 12.42 17.43 4.25
CA THR A 118 11.03 16.99 4.05
C THR A 118 10.19 17.08 5.32
N ALA A 119 10.73 16.72 6.48
CA ALA A 119 10.01 16.66 7.76
C ALA A 119 10.71 17.46 8.85
N ASP A 120 9.98 17.87 9.91
CA ASP A 120 10.59 18.56 11.05
C ASP A 120 11.61 17.67 11.78
N LYS A 121 11.41 16.35 11.74
CA LYS A 121 12.39 15.36 12.17
C LYS A 121 12.40 14.14 11.27
N LEU A 122 13.59 13.71 10.88
CA LEU A 122 13.82 12.46 10.16
C LEU A 122 14.55 11.47 11.06
N TYR A 123 13.94 10.31 11.29
CA TYR A 123 14.60 9.15 11.88
C TYR A 123 14.95 8.15 10.79
N PHE A 124 16.24 8.01 10.47
CA PHE A 124 16.75 7.03 9.52
C PHE A 124 16.81 5.65 10.16
N GLU A 125 15.64 5.06 10.35
CA GLU A 125 15.48 3.83 11.11
C GLU A 125 14.75 2.76 10.31
N PRO A 126 15.06 1.47 10.53
CA PRO A 126 14.27 0.39 9.99
C PRO A 126 12.80 0.59 10.36
N VAL A 127 11.91 0.37 9.39
CA VAL A 127 10.45 0.35 9.61
C VAL A 127 10.08 -0.97 10.30
N PHE A 128 10.57 -1.13 11.53
CA PHE A 128 10.48 -2.30 12.38
C PHE A 128 9.95 -1.92 13.75
N TRP A 129 9.15 -2.80 14.33
CA TRP A 129 8.37 -2.51 15.54
C TRP A 129 9.21 -1.95 16.70
N GLU A 130 10.32 -2.60 17.05
CA GLU A 130 11.15 -2.17 18.19
C GLU A 130 11.64 -0.72 18.03
N HIS A 131 12.10 -0.36 16.84
CA HIS A 131 12.64 0.97 16.57
C HIS A 131 11.53 2.03 16.58
N ILE A 132 10.40 1.73 15.93
CA ILE A 132 9.24 2.62 15.86
C ILE A 132 8.64 2.83 17.25
N TYR A 133 8.53 1.76 18.05
CA TYR A 133 7.98 1.85 19.40
C TYR A 133 8.86 2.68 20.32
N ASP A 134 10.19 2.54 20.24
CA ASP A 134 11.13 3.40 20.99
C ASP A 134 10.98 4.88 20.59
N ILE A 135 10.82 5.18 19.28
CA ILE A 135 10.60 6.56 18.81
C ILE A 135 9.25 7.10 19.31
N ILE A 136 8.19 6.29 19.28
CA ILE A 136 6.85 6.69 19.77
C ILE A 136 6.90 6.98 21.27
N ARG A 137 7.60 6.17 22.07
CA ARG A 137 7.78 6.41 23.51
C ARG A 137 8.56 7.70 23.79
N HIS A 138 9.58 7.98 22.96
CA HIS A 138 10.40 9.18 23.05
C HIS A 138 9.60 10.44 22.66
N GLU A 139 9.04 10.47 21.46
CA GLU A 139 8.41 11.66 20.86
C GLU A 139 6.98 11.91 21.35
N LYS A 140 6.26 10.86 21.75
CA LYS A 140 4.86 10.89 22.21
C LYS A 140 3.94 11.62 21.22
N PRO A 141 3.80 11.11 19.99
CA PRO A 141 2.97 11.75 18.97
C PRO A 141 1.47 11.68 19.30
N GLU A 142 0.69 12.57 18.69
CA GLU A 142 -0.78 12.52 18.70
C GLU A 142 -1.29 11.27 17.97
N GLY A 143 -0.57 10.84 16.94
CA GLY A 143 -0.89 9.62 16.20
C GLY A 143 0.10 9.32 15.08
N VAL A 144 -0.15 8.19 14.42
CA VAL A 144 0.70 7.63 13.36
C VAL A 144 -0.13 7.42 12.09
N ILE A 145 0.40 7.85 10.94
CA ILE A 145 -0.14 7.54 9.61
C ILE A 145 0.61 6.33 9.05
N VAL A 146 -0.13 5.27 8.73
CA VAL A 146 0.42 3.99 8.20
C VAL A 146 -0.04 3.68 6.78
N GLN A 147 -1.06 4.37 6.29
CA GLN A 147 -1.76 4.09 5.05
C GLN A 147 -1.02 4.61 3.80
N LEU A 148 0.03 5.40 3.98
CA LEU A 148 0.80 6.02 2.89
C LEU A 148 2.07 5.22 2.53
N GLY A 149 2.64 4.48 3.49
CA GLY A 149 3.91 3.75 3.33
C GLY A 149 3.79 2.33 2.74
N GLY A 150 2.67 2.00 2.12
CA GLY A 150 2.42 0.65 1.58
C GLY A 150 2.40 -0.45 2.65
N GLN A 151 2.66 -1.69 2.25
CA GLN A 151 2.43 -2.86 3.13
C GLN A 151 3.33 -2.91 4.36
N THR A 152 4.57 -2.39 4.27
CA THR A 152 5.52 -2.45 5.38
C THR A 152 5.03 -1.65 6.58
N ALA A 153 4.55 -0.43 6.35
CA ALA A 153 3.90 0.38 7.37
C ALA A 153 2.57 -0.23 7.82
N LEU A 154 1.76 -0.75 6.87
CA LEU A 154 0.44 -1.30 7.17
C LEU A 154 0.47 -2.49 8.13
N LYS A 155 1.46 -3.39 8.00
CA LYS A 155 1.65 -4.54 8.91
C LYS A 155 1.89 -4.14 10.37
N LEU A 156 2.26 -2.88 10.63
CA LEU A 156 2.47 -2.37 11.98
C LEU A 156 1.18 -1.86 12.62
N ALA A 157 0.09 -1.69 11.86
CA ALA A 157 -1.19 -1.22 12.36
C ALA A 157 -1.72 -2.09 13.50
N GLU A 158 -1.61 -3.42 13.39
CA GLU A 158 -2.02 -4.35 14.47
C GLU A 158 -1.26 -4.06 15.77
N LYS A 159 0.06 -3.87 15.69
CA LYS A 159 0.88 -3.61 16.87
C LYS A 159 0.59 -2.22 17.45
N LEU A 160 0.38 -1.20 16.61
CA LEU A 160 -0.01 0.14 17.06
C LEU A 160 -1.33 0.09 17.85
N ASP A 161 -2.35 -0.57 17.30
CA ASP A 161 -3.66 -0.72 17.94
C ASP A 161 -3.56 -1.50 19.27
N ARG A 162 -2.84 -2.63 19.27
CA ARG A 162 -2.62 -3.45 20.46
C ARG A 162 -1.94 -2.69 21.60
N TYR A 163 -1.05 -1.75 21.29
CA TYR A 163 -0.34 -0.93 22.29
C TYR A 163 -1.06 0.40 22.58
N GLY A 164 -2.28 0.60 22.06
CA GLY A 164 -3.09 1.79 22.31
C GLY A 164 -2.55 3.06 21.63
N ILE A 165 -1.74 2.91 20.59
CA ILE A 165 -1.20 4.03 19.82
C ILE A 165 -2.21 4.41 18.74
N LYS A 166 -2.59 5.69 18.71
CA LYS A 166 -3.61 6.19 17.78
C LYS A 166 -3.10 6.11 16.33
N ILE A 167 -3.82 5.34 15.52
CA ILE A 167 -3.69 5.36 14.05
C ILE A 167 -4.57 6.50 13.54
N MET A 168 -4.00 7.40 12.74
CA MET A 168 -4.74 8.48 12.08
C MET A 168 -5.41 7.94 10.82
N GLY A 169 -6.61 8.42 10.47
CA GLY A 169 -7.37 7.91 9.32
C GLY A 169 -8.08 6.57 9.59
N THR A 170 -8.15 5.72 8.57
CA THR A 170 -8.83 4.41 8.64
C THR A 170 -8.26 3.55 9.77
N SER A 171 -9.14 2.99 10.60
CA SER A 171 -8.78 2.18 11.77
C SER A 171 -8.13 0.85 11.41
N TYR A 172 -7.37 0.26 12.33
CA TYR A 172 -6.81 -1.09 12.15
C TYR A 172 -7.90 -2.13 11.84
N ASP A 173 -9.03 -2.12 12.56
CA ASP A 173 -10.13 -3.06 12.31
C ASP A 173 -10.67 -2.98 10.87
N ALA A 174 -10.78 -1.77 10.30
CA ALA A 174 -11.23 -1.60 8.92
C ALA A 174 -10.17 -2.01 7.89
N LEU A 175 -8.88 -1.75 8.17
CA LEU A 175 -7.76 -2.22 7.35
C LEU A 175 -7.72 -3.76 7.34
N ASP A 176 -7.82 -4.39 8.51
CA ASP A 176 -7.83 -5.84 8.71
C ASP A 176 -9.07 -6.48 8.07
N LEU A 177 -10.25 -5.87 8.22
CA LEU A 177 -11.49 -6.35 7.57
C LEU A 177 -11.33 -6.43 6.06
N ALA A 178 -10.70 -5.43 5.43
CA ALA A 178 -10.51 -5.39 3.98
C ALA A 178 -9.46 -6.40 3.49
N GLU A 179 -8.42 -6.70 4.29
CA GLU A 179 -7.44 -7.74 3.97
C GLU A 179 -7.95 -9.16 4.24
N ASP A 180 -8.84 -9.34 5.22
CA ASP A 180 -9.46 -10.62 5.53
C ASP A 180 -10.56 -10.96 4.52
N ARG A 181 -10.30 -11.95 3.67
CA ARG A 181 -11.23 -12.37 2.60
C ARG A 181 -12.60 -12.83 3.12
N GLY A 182 -12.65 -13.49 4.27
CA GLY A 182 -13.90 -13.99 4.86
C GLY A 182 -14.76 -12.84 5.39
N ARG A 183 -14.15 -11.91 6.14
CA ARG A 183 -14.82 -10.72 6.64
C ARG A 183 -15.24 -9.78 5.49
N PHE A 184 -14.35 -9.57 4.52
CA PHE A 184 -14.63 -8.71 3.36
C PHE A 184 -15.77 -9.27 2.49
N SER A 185 -15.76 -10.57 2.18
CA SER A 185 -16.84 -11.19 1.39
C SER A 185 -18.19 -11.17 2.11
N THR A 186 -18.18 -11.27 3.45
CA THR A 186 -19.39 -11.08 4.26
C THR A 186 -19.93 -9.67 4.11
N LEU A 187 -19.05 -8.66 4.21
CA LEU A 187 -19.42 -7.25 3.97
C LEU A 187 -20.00 -7.06 2.56
N LEU A 188 -19.37 -7.63 1.52
CA LEU A 188 -19.88 -7.54 0.15
C LEU A 188 -21.26 -8.18 0.01
N LYS A 189 -21.47 -9.35 0.62
CA LYS A 189 -22.75 -10.07 0.61
C LYS A 189 -23.86 -9.29 1.31
N GLU A 190 -23.59 -8.74 2.50
CA GLU A 190 -24.54 -7.89 3.24
C GLU A 190 -24.92 -6.63 2.45
N ASN A 191 -24.01 -6.16 1.61
CA ASN A 191 -24.21 -5.00 0.75
C ASN A 191 -24.76 -5.35 -0.65
N ASN A 192 -25.09 -6.61 -0.94
CA ASN A 192 -25.52 -7.08 -2.27
C ASN A 192 -24.55 -6.66 -3.39
N ILE A 193 -23.24 -6.72 -3.13
CA ILE A 193 -22.20 -6.39 -4.10
C ILE A 193 -21.64 -7.70 -4.68
N PRO A 194 -21.60 -7.87 -6.01
CA PRO A 194 -21.05 -9.06 -6.65
C PRO A 194 -19.54 -9.23 -6.39
N TYR A 195 -19.10 -10.47 -6.16
CA TYR A 195 -17.69 -10.85 -6.12
C TYR A 195 -17.50 -12.27 -6.69
N PRO A 196 -16.30 -12.62 -7.19
CA PRO A 196 -16.04 -13.97 -7.69
C PRO A 196 -16.24 -15.01 -6.59
N LYS A 197 -16.83 -16.16 -6.94
CA LYS A 197 -16.91 -17.28 -5.99
C LYS A 197 -15.50 -17.72 -5.61
N PHE A 198 -15.28 -18.01 -4.34
CA PHE A 198 -14.00 -18.48 -3.84
C PHE A 198 -14.19 -19.46 -2.70
N ASP A 199 -13.16 -20.26 -2.43
CA ASP A 199 -13.03 -21.04 -1.21
C ASP A 199 -11.54 -21.11 -0.79
N THR A 200 -11.28 -21.72 0.35
CA THR A 200 -9.94 -21.88 0.92
C THR A 200 -9.50 -23.35 0.92
N ALA A 201 -8.20 -23.57 0.79
CA ALA A 201 -7.60 -24.88 0.94
C ALA A 201 -6.25 -24.78 1.66
N THR A 202 -5.98 -25.72 2.55
CA THR A 202 -4.69 -25.86 3.24
C THR A 202 -3.90 -27.09 2.78
N THR A 203 -4.56 -27.97 2.00
CA THR A 203 -3.97 -29.18 1.45
C THR A 203 -4.28 -29.33 -0.04
N PRO A 204 -3.48 -30.08 -0.82
CA PRO A 204 -3.80 -30.39 -2.21
C PRO A 204 -5.16 -31.09 -2.37
N ASP A 205 -5.50 -32.01 -1.47
CA ASP A 205 -6.78 -32.73 -1.51
C ASP A 205 -7.98 -31.81 -1.27
N GLU A 206 -7.87 -30.85 -0.35
CA GLU A 206 -8.89 -29.81 -0.17
C GLU A 206 -9.01 -28.93 -1.42
N ALA A 207 -7.90 -28.51 -2.00
CA ALA A 207 -7.90 -27.68 -3.20
C ALA A 207 -8.58 -28.37 -4.39
N LEU A 208 -8.37 -29.68 -4.56
CA LEU A 208 -9.03 -30.47 -5.60
C LEU A 208 -10.55 -30.58 -5.40
N LYS A 209 -11.02 -30.66 -4.14
CA LYS A 209 -12.46 -30.66 -3.83
C LYS A 209 -13.10 -29.30 -4.13
N VAL A 210 -12.43 -28.22 -3.74
CA VAL A 210 -12.86 -26.86 -4.06
C VAL A 210 -12.94 -26.65 -5.57
N ALA A 211 -11.98 -27.20 -6.33
CA ALA A 211 -11.98 -27.08 -7.78
C ALA A 211 -13.14 -27.80 -8.48
N ASP A 212 -13.73 -28.82 -7.85
CA ASP A 212 -14.94 -29.48 -8.34
C ASP A 212 -16.20 -28.61 -8.18
N GLU A 213 -16.16 -27.60 -7.30
CA GLU A 213 -17.28 -26.67 -7.08
C GLU A 213 -17.14 -25.35 -7.85
N LEU A 214 -15.90 -24.86 -8.03
CA LEU A 214 -15.64 -23.57 -8.67
C LEU A 214 -15.58 -23.63 -10.20
N ASP A 215 -15.34 -24.80 -10.79
CA ASP A 215 -15.01 -24.99 -12.21
C ASP A 215 -13.72 -24.25 -12.65
N PHE A 216 -13.00 -24.83 -13.61
CA PHE A 216 -11.81 -24.20 -14.20
C PHE A 216 -12.19 -23.14 -15.25
N PRO A 217 -11.36 -22.10 -15.46
CA PRO A 217 -10.09 -21.80 -14.78
C PRO A 217 -10.22 -21.24 -13.35
N ILE A 218 -9.20 -21.50 -12.52
CA ILE A 218 -9.15 -21.07 -11.11
C ILE A 218 -7.89 -20.23 -10.87
N LEU A 219 -8.02 -19.13 -10.14
CA LEU A 219 -6.90 -18.33 -9.65
C LEU A 219 -6.51 -18.82 -8.25
N VAL A 220 -5.30 -19.36 -8.13
CA VAL A 220 -4.71 -19.76 -6.84
C VAL A 220 -3.95 -18.56 -6.27
N ARG A 221 -4.27 -18.15 -5.04
CA ARG A 221 -3.59 -17.07 -4.33
C ARG A 221 -3.12 -17.52 -2.95
N PRO A 222 -1.82 -17.43 -2.64
CA PRO A 222 -1.36 -17.59 -1.26
C PRO A 222 -1.83 -16.40 -0.40
N SER A 223 -2.16 -16.62 0.87
CA SER A 223 -2.47 -15.51 1.79
C SER A 223 -1.24 -14.70 2.17
N TYR A 224 -1.44 -13.40 2.47
CA TYR A 224 -0.44 -12.44 2.99
C TYR A 224 0.80 -12.19 2.11
N VAL A 225 0.67 -12.35 0.79
CA VAL A 225 1.74 -12.09 -0.19
C VAL A 225 1.65 -10.69 -0.81
N LEU A 226 2.79 -10.18 -1.29
CA LEU A 226 2.91 -8.87 -1.95
C LEU A 226 3.02 -9.03 -3.46
N GLY A 227 2.41 -8.11 -4.23
CA GLY A 227 2.55 -8.06 -5.68
C GLY A 227 2.07 -9.32 -6.41
N GLY A 228 1.16 -10.08 -5.80
CA GLY A 228 0.67 -11.34 -6.33
C GLY A 228 1.70 -12.48 -6.34
N GLN A 229 2.73 -12.42 -5.48
CA GLN A 229 3.76 -13.45 -5.40
C GLN A 229 3.16 -14.85 -5.19
N GLY A 230 3.48 -15.77 -6.10
CA GLY A 230 2.96 -17.15 -6.07
C GLY A 230 1.51 -17.31 -6.57
N MET A 231 0.86 -16.22 -7.00
CA MET A 231 -0.44 -16.32 -7.67
C MET A 231 -0.30 -17.00 -9.03
N LYS A 232 -1.27 -17.85 -9.38
CA LYS A 232 -1.28 -18.53 -10.68
C LYS A 232 -2.70 -18.88 -11.11
N ILE A 233 -2.98 -18.66 -12.38
CA ILE A 233 -4.19 -19.17 -13.02
C ILE A 233 -3.91 -20.60 -13.46
N VAL A 234 -4.75 -21.53 -13.02
CA VAL A 234 -4.67 -22.95 -13.37
C VAL A 234 -5.91 -23.34 -14.17
N ILE A 235 -5.72 -24.17 -15.20
CA ILE A 235 -6.79 -24.54 -16.14
C ILE A 235 -7.26 -26.00 -15.99
N ASN A 236 -6.59 -26.78 -15.13
CA ASN A 236 -6.94 -28.17 -14.87
C ASN A 236 -6.45 -28.64 -13.49
N LYS A 237 -6.95 -29.80 -13.04
CA LYS A 237 -6.63 -30.39 -11.73
C LYS A 237 -5.14 -30.71 -11.55
N GLN A 238 -4.46 -31.13 -12.61
CA GLN A 238 -3.04 -31.52 -12.55
C GLN A 238 -2.15 -30.29 -12.28
N GLU A 239 -2.44 -29.18 -12.95
CA GLU A 239 -1.77 -27.90 -12.70
C GLU A 239 -2.06 -27.35 -11.31
N LEU A 240 -3.32 -27.47 -10.86
CA LEU A 240 -3.72 -27.06 -9.52
C LEU A 240 -2.94 -27.83 -8.45
N GLU A 241 -2.96 -29.15 -8.49
CA GLU A 241 -2.27 -30.01 -7.53
C GLU A 241 -0.76 -29.70 -7.49
N ALA A 242 -0.12 -29.65 -8.67
CA ALA A 242 1.31 -29.36 -8.77
C ALA A 242 1.67 -27.98 -8.19
N HIS A 243 0.85 -26.96 -8.44
CA HIS A 243 1.09 -25.61 -7.96
C HIS A 243 0.87 -25.48 -6.44
N VAL A 244 -0.20 -26.09 -5.92
CA VAL A 244 -0.50 -26.12 -4.48
C VAL A 244 0.63 -26.81 -3.70
N VAL A 245 1.12 -27.94 -4.19
CA VAL A 245 2.26 -28.65 -3.57
C VAL A 245 3.53 -27.79 -3.55
N ASP A 246 3.82 -27.07 -4.64
CA ASP A 246 4.98 -26.18 -4.71
C ASP A 246 4.87 -25.01 -3.72
N ILE A 247 3.70 -24.37 -3.62
CA ILE A 247 3.48 -23.30 -2.65
C ILE A 247 3.63 -23.81 -1.22
N LEU A 248 2.94 -24.89 -0.84
CA LEU A 248 2.97 -25.40 0.53
C LEU A 248 4.36 -25.92 0.94
N ARG A 249 5.19 -26.34 -0.03
CA ARG A 249 6.59 -26.67 0.22
C ARG A 249 7.42 -25.43 0.53
N LYS A 250 7.18 -24.31 -0.16
CA LYS A 250 7.92 -23.05 0.02
C LYS A 250 7.43 -22.26 1.24
N ILE A 251 6.13 -22.31 1.51
CA ILE A 251 5.45 -21.61 2.60
C ILE A 251 4.59 -22.63 3.36
N PRO A 252 5.21 -23.40 4.28
CA PRO A 252 4.48 -24.38 5.08
C PRO A 252 3.34 -23.73 5.87
N ASN A 253 2.20 -24.43 5.98
CA ASN A 253 0.99 -23.98 6.68
C ASN A 253 0.29 -22.73 6.12
N ASN A 254 0.58 -22.34 4.86
CA ASN A 254 -0.16 -21.27 4.21
C ASN A 254 -1.61 -21.70 3.92
N VAL A 255 -2.53 -20.75 3.97
CA VAL A 255 -3.92 -20.92 3.50
C VAL A 255 -3.97 -20.42 2.06
N LEU A 256 -4.43 -21.27 1.14
CA LEU A 256 -4.56 -20.92 -0.27
C LEU A 256 -6.00 -20.51 -0.54
N LEU A 257 -6.16 -19.37 -1.19
CA LEU A 257 -7.43 -18.90 -1.73
C LEU A 257 -7.55 -19.39 -3.17
N LEU A 258 -8.71 -19.95 -3.49
CA LEU A 258 -9.06 -20.45 -4.81
C LEU A 258 -10.25 -19.63 -5.29
N ASP A 259 -10.02 -18.69 -6.19
CA ASP A 259 -11.07 -17.86 -6.78
C ASP A 259 -11.44 -18.38 -8.18
N HIS A 260 -12.73 -18.42 -8.51
CA HIS A 260 -13.15 -18.67 -9.88
C HIS A 260 -12.63 -17.53 -10.77
N TYR A 261 -11.83 -17.88 -11.79
CA TYR A 261 -11.21 -16.90 -12.66
C TYR A 261 -12.23 -16.40 -13.70
N LEU A 262 -12.48 -15.10 -13.71
CA LEU A 262 -13.40 -14.45 -14.64
C LEU A 262 -12.73 -14.30 -16.01
N ASP A 263 -12.67 -15.38 -16.77
CA ASP A 263 -12.05 -15.37 -18.10
C ASP A 263 -12.72 -14.36 -19.04
N GLY A 264 -11.88 -13.62 -19.78
CA GLY A 264 -12.30 -12.56 -20.70
C GLY A 264 -12.81 -11.27 -20.03
N ALA A 265 -12.75 -11.15 -18.70
CA ALA A 265 -13.17 -9.93 -18.00
C ALA A 265 -12.23 -8.75 -18.27
N ILE A 266 -12.79 -7.54 -18.28
CA ILE A 266 -12.03 -6.29 -18.23
C ILE A 266 -11.66 -6.04 -16.77
N GLU A 267 -10.44 -5.57 -16.52
CA GLU A 267 -10.05 -5.12 -15.18
C GLU A 267 -10.11 -3.59 -15.12
N ALA A 268 -10.63 -3.07 -14.02
CA ALA A 268 -10.68 -1.64 -13.76
C ALA A 268 -10.37 -1.40 -12.28
N GLU A 269 -9.97 -0.18 -11.95
CA GLU A 269 -9.78 0.22 -10.56
C GLU A 269 -10.32 1.63 -10.32
N ALA A 270 -10.80 1.87 -9.11
CA ALA A 270 -11.23 3.18 -8.67
C ALA A 270 -10.48 3.56 -7.41
N ASP A 271 -9.87 4.73 -7.44
CA ASP A 271 -9.31 5.37 -6.25
C ASP A 271 -10.28 6.44 -5.76
N ALA A 272 -10.44 6.54 -4.45
CA ALA A 272 -11.34 7.49 -3.81
C ALA A 272 -10.77 8.03 -2.50
N ILE A 273 -11.30 9.17 -2.08
CA ILE A 273 -11.09 9.76 -0.76
C ILE A 273 -12.41 9.69 0.01
N CYS A 274 -12.37 9.27 1.26
CA CYS A 274 -13.52 9.19 2.15
C CYS A 274 -13.22 9.84 3.51
N ASP A 275 -14.20 10.53 4.11
CA ASP A 275 -14.13 11.07 5.47
C ASP A 275 -15.00 10.30 6.48
N GLY A 276 -15.42 9.07 6.12
CA GLY A 276 -16.35 8.23 6.87
C GLY A 276 -17.84 8.48 6.54
N GLU A 277 -18.18 9.61 5.93
CA GLU A 277 -19.56 10.00 5.59
C GLU A 277 -19.74 10.30 4.10
N ASN A 278 -18.77 11.00 3.53
CA ASN A 278 -18.72 11.45 2.14
C ASN A 278 -17.61 10.72 1.40
N VAL A 279 -17.84 10.42 0.13
CA VAL A 279 -16.87 9.73 -0.74
C VAL A 279 -16.74 10.51 -2.04
N TYR A 280 -15.51 10.87 -2.39
CA TYR A 280 -15.15 11.47 -3.67
C TYR A 280 -14.24 10.50 -4.44
N ILE A 281 -14.67 10.07 -5.61
CA ILE A 281 -13.88 9.20 -6.49
C ILE A 281 -12.89 10.08 -7.24
N ILE A 282 -11.60 9.89 -7.01
CA ILE A 282 -10.54 10.71 -7.58
C ILE A 282 -10.15 10.27 -9.00
N GLY A 283 -10.36 9.00 -9.33
CA GLY A 283 -10.09 8.47 -10.66
C GLY A 283 -10.68 7.07 -10.83
N ILE A 284 -11.12 6.76 -12.04
CA ILE A 284 -11.49 5.40 -12.44
C ILE A 284 -10.62 5.07 -13.65
N MET A 285 -9.88 3.98 -13.57
CA MET A 285 -8.97 3.53 -14.61
C MET A 285 -9.45 2.21 -15.20
N GLU A 286 -9.27 2.04 -16.51
CA GLU A 286 -9.52 0.77 -17.21
C GLU A 286 -8.20 0.19 -17.71
N HIS A 287 -7.96 -1.08 -17.41
CA HIS A 287 -6.78 -1.78 -17.91
C HIS A 287 -6.95 -2.12 -19.40
N ILE A 288 -5.86 -1.98 -20.15
CA ILE A 288 -5.80 -2.36 -21.56
C ILE A 288 -5.69 -3.89 -21.70
N GLU A 289 -4.90 -4.50 -20.82
CA GLU A 289 -4.80 -5.94 -20.64
C GLU A 289 -6.07 -6.52 -19.99
N PRO A 290 -6.46 -7.76 -20.33
CA PRO A 290 -7.58 -8.42 -19.67
C PRO A 290 -7.26 -8.73 -18.21
N CYS A 291 -8.31 -8.89 -17.40
CA CYS A 291 -8.20 -9.37 -16.02
C CYS A 291 -7.37 -10.65 -15.98
N GLY A 292 -6.44 -10.73 -15.02
CA GLY A 292 -5.50 -11.85 -14.86
C GLY A 292 -4.04 -11.47 -15.09
N ILE A 293 -3.77 -10.35 -15.75
CA ILE A 293 -2.48 -9.65 -15.63
C ILE A 293 -2.57 -8.71 -14.43
N HIS A 294 -1.62 -8.81 -13.51
CA HIS A 294 -1.60 -7.99 -12.30
C HIS A 294 -1.65 -6.48 -12.64
N SER A 295 -2.49 -5.71 -11.95
CA SER A 295 -2.67 -4.25 -12.16
C SER A 295 -1.38 -3.43 -12.30
N GLY A 296 -0.37 -3.78 -11.50
CA GLY A 296 0.97 -3.21 -11.58
C GLY A 296 1.72 -3.42 -12.92
N ASP A 297 1.41 -4.47 -13.65
CA ASP A 297 1.99 -4.84 -14.95
C ASP A 297 1.08 -4.50 -16.14
N SER A 298 -0.14 -4.02 -15.87
CA SER A 298 -1.08 -3.58 -16.89
C SER A 298 -0.85 -2.11 -17.23
N ASN A 299 -1.05 -1.80 -18.50
CA ASN A 299 -1.32 -0.45 -18.96
C ASN A 299 -2.75 -0.09 -18.57
N ALA A 300 -2.99 1.15 -18.15
CA ALA A 300 -4.32 1.59 -17.75
C ALA A 300 -4.61 3.01 -18.24
N THR A 301 -5.84 3.27 -18.67
CA THR A 301 -6.25 4.59 -19.14
C THR A 301 -7.09 5.32 -18.10
N LEU A 302 -6.90 6.64 -18.02
CA LEU A 302 -7.71 7.59 -17.29
C LEU A 302 -8.11 8.72 -18.25
N PRO A 303 -9.40 8.97 -18.50
CA PRO A 303 -10.56 8.16 -18.09
C PRO A 303 -10.59 6.76 -18.76
N PRO A 304 -11.55 5.88 -18.39
CA PRO A 304 -11.78 4.61 -19.07
C PRO A 304 -12.09 4.81 -20.56
N PHE A 305 -11.66 3.87 -21.40
CA PHE A 305 -11.74 3.99 -22.86
C PHE A 305 -12.91 3.21 -23.48
N ASN A 306 -13.43 2.18 -22.79
CA ASN A 306 -14.42 1.24 -23.33
C ASN A 306 -15.41 0.71 -22.27
N LEU A 307 -15.53 1.36 -21.11
CA LEU A 307 -16.57 1.05 -20.13
C LEU A 307 -17.89 1.79 -20.43
N GLY A 308 -18.99 1.05 -20.52
CA GLY A 308 -20.33 1.61 -20.74
C GLY A 308 -20.88 2.34 -19.50
N ASP A 309 -21.87 3.24 -19.71
CA ASP A 309 -22.42 4.09 -18.65
C ASP A 309 -22.98 3.32 -17.45
N LEU A 310 -23.66 2.19 -17.69
CA LEU A 310 -24.21 1.34 -16.63
C LEU A 310 -23.11 0.66 -15.80
N VAL A 311 -22.03 0.24 -16.44
CA VAL A 311 -20.85 -0.33 -15.77
C VAL A 311 -20.15 0.75 -14.95
N MET A 312 -19.97 1.94 -15.52
CA MET A 312 -19.40 3.08 -14.80
C MET A 312 -20.24 3.49 -13.58
N GLN A 313 -21.56 3.43 -13.69
CA GLN A 313 -22.44 3.71 -12.55
C GLN A 313 -22.30 2.63 -11.45
N GLN A 314 -22.25 1.34 -11.82
CA GLN A 314 -21.99 0.25 -10.88
C GLN A 314 -20.65 0.43 -10.15
N ILE A 315 -19.57 0.75 -10.86
CA ILE A 315 -18.25 1.02 -10.25
C ILE A 315 -18.37 2.15 -9.23
N LYS A 316 -19.03 3.26 -9.57
CA LYS A 316 -19.22 4.40 -8.66
C LYS A 316 -20.02 4.02 -7.42
N ASP A 317 -21.11 3.28 -7.60
CA ASP A 317 -22.00 2.88 -6.52
C ASP A 317 -21.34 1.87 -5.57
N HIS A 318 -20.65 0.87 -6.12
CA HIS A 318 -19.87 -0.08 -5.33
C HIS A 318 -18.73 0.60 -4.60
N THR A 319 -18.01 1.52 -5.24
CA THR A 319 -16.93 2.28 -4.61
C THR A 319 -17.41 3.03 -3.39
N LYS A 320 -18.50 3.80 -3.52
CA LYS A 320 -19.09 4.55 -2.40
C LYS A 320 -19.57 3.63 -1.30
N LYS A 321 -20.26 2.55 -1.66
CA LYS A 321 -20.84 1.62 -0.68
C LYS A 321 -19.76 0.90 0.13
N ILE A 322 -18.69 0.44 -0.52
CA ILE A 322 -17.56 -0.23 0.14
C ILE A 322 -16.81 0.77 1.03
N ALA A 323 -16.48 1.96 0.53
CA ALA A 323 -15.76 2.96 1.32
C ALA A 323 -16.50 3.32 2.62
N LEU A 324 -17.82 3.50 2.55
CA LEU A 324 -18.67 3.77 3.72
C LEU A 324 -18.85 2.56 4.63
N ALA A 325 -19.03 1.36 4.07
CA ALA A 325 -19.17 0.14 4.87
C ALA A 325 -17.89 -0.18 5.65
N LEU A 326 -16.72 0.10 5.06
CA LEU A 326 -15.41 0.01 5.73
C LEU A 326 -15.15 1.18 6.68
N LYS A 327 -15.99 2.23 6.69
CA LYS A 327 -15.77 3.47 7.45
C LYS A 327 -14.38 4.05 7.17
N THR A 328 -14.03 4.08 5.89
CA THR A 328 -12.73 4.56 5.41
C THR A 328 -12.57 6.04 5.77
N VAL A 329 -11.39 6.42 6.29
CA VAL A 329 -11.01 7.81 6.50
C VAL A 329 -9.63 8.02 5.88
N GLY A 330 -9.58 8.73 4.74
CA GLY A 330 -8.39 8.86 3.89
C GLY A 330 -8.60 8.24 2.51
N LEU A 331 -7.57 7.58 1.98
CA LEU A 331 -7.58 6.96 0.64
C LEU A 331 -8.14 5.53 0.68
N ILE A 332 -8.80 5.13 -0.41
CA ILE A 332 -9.17 3.75 -0.71
C ILE A 332 -9.04 3.48 -2.21
N ASN A 333 -8.51 2.31 -2.54
CA ASN A 333 -8.47 1.75 -3.87
C ASN A 333 -9.35 0.50 -3.93
N ILE A 334 -10.11 0.32 -5.00
CA ILE A 334 -10.93 -0.87 -5.22
C ILE A 334 -10.69 -1.37 -6.62
N GLN A 335 -10.41 -2.66 -6.75
CA GLN A 335 -10.18 -3.33 -8.02
C GLN A 335 -11.42 -4.14 -8.43
N PHE A 336 -11.74 -4.08 -9.71
CA PHE A 336 -12.95 -4.63 -10.29
C PHE A 336 -12.61 -5.54 -11.46
N ALA A 337 -13.38 -6.61 -11.61
CA ALA A 337 -13.48 -7.40 -12.84
C ALA A 337 -14.86 -7.17 -13.44
N ILE A 338 -14.93 -6.78 -14.71
CA ILE A 338 -16.17 -6.53 -15.43
C ILE A 338 -16.38 -7.65 -16.45
N LYS A 339 -17.48 -8.37 -16.31
CA LYS A 339 -17.87 -9.46 -17.22
C LYS A 339 -19.38 -9.42 -17.44
N ASP A 340 -19.78 -9.48 -18.71
CA ASP A 340 -21.20 -9.46 -19.12
C ASP A 340 -21.98 -8.31 -18.44
N ASP A 341 -21.41 -7.10 -18.51
CA ASP A 341 -21.92 -5.85 -17.89
C ASP A 341 -22.09 -5.88 -16.36
N THR A 342 -21.59 -6.92 -15.69
CA THR A 342 -21.61 -7.04 -14.23
C THR A 342 -20.25 -6.69 -13.64
N VAL A 343 -20.24 -5.83 -12.62
CA VAL A 343 -19.02 -5.39 -11.91
C VAL A 343 -18.80 -6.25 -10.67
N TYR A 344 -17.75 -7.07 -10.69
CA TYR A 344 -17.34 -7.93 -9.57
C TYR A 344 -16.18 -7.30 -8.81
N ILE A 345 -16.21 -7.36 -7.48
CA ILE A 345 -15.11 -6.86 -6.64
C ILE A 345 -14.00 -7.89 -6.54
N ILE A 346 -12.78 -7.50 -6.92
CA ILE A 346 -11.58 -8.30 -6.71
C ILE A 346 -11.07 -8.08 -5.30
N GLU A 347 -10.76 -6.85 -4.92
CA GLU A 347 -10.24 -6.48 -3.60
C GLU A 347 -10.48 -4.99 -3.32
N ALA A 348 -10.42 -4.62 -2.03
CA ALA A 348 -10.40 -3.24 -1.59
C ALA A 348 -9.20 -3.01 -0.68
N ASN A 349 -8.53 -1.88 -0.88
CA ASN A 349 -7.33 -1.48 -0.19
C ASN A 349 -7.59 -0.09 0.43
N PRO A 350 -8.05 0.02 1.69
CA PRO A 350 -8.35 1.30 2.34
C PRO A 350 -7.08 2.05 2.79
N ARG A 351 -6.18 2.24 1.83
CA ARG A 351 -4.88 2.90 1.92
C ARG A 351 -4.51 3.54 0.58
N ALA A 352 -3.38 4.23 0.52
CA ALA A 352 -2.83 4.66 -0.75
C ALA A 352 -2.52 3.46 -1.66
N SER A 353 -2.85 3.61 -2.94
CA SER A 353 -2.43 2.71 -4.03
C SER A 353 -1.27 3.33 -4.79
N ARG A 354 -0.65 2.52 -5.66
CA ARG A 354 0.41 2.97 -6.55
C ARG A 354 -0.07 3.95 -7.63
N THR A 355 -1.37 4.00 -7.89
CA THR A 355 -1.97 4.82 -8.95
C THR A 355 -2.37 6.22 -8.49
N VAL A 356 -2.39 6.48 -7.18
CA VAL A 356 -2.68 7.82 -6.63
C VAL A 356 -1.76 8.91 -7.19
N PRO A 357 -0.41 8.73 -7.27
CA PRO A 357 0.45 9.72 -7.89
C PRO A 357 0.15 9.94 -9.38
N PHE A 358 -0.14 8.86 -10.12
CA PHE A 358 -0.54 8.95 -11.53
C PHE A 358 -1.83 9.78 -11.68
N ILE A 359 -2.88 9.49 -10.91
CA ILE A 359 -4.14 10.24 -10.95
C ILE A 359 -3.92 11.71 -10.55
N ALA A 360 -3.14 11.96 -9.48
CA ALA A 360 -2.82 13.30 -9.01
C ALA A 360 -2.11 14.13 -10.09
N LYS A 361 -1.17 13.54 -10.82
CA LYS A 361 -0.46 14.20 -11.92
C LYS A 361 -1.33 14.37 -13.16
N ALA A 362 -2.15 13.38 -13.50
CA ALA A 362 -3.04 13.42 -14.66
C ALA A 362 -4.11 14.50 -14.52
N TYR A 363 -4.70 14.67 -13.34
CA TYR A 363 -5.72 15.68 -13.09
C TYR A 363 -5.19 17.01 -12.51
N GLY A 364 -3.91 17.08 -12.14
CA GLY A 364 -3.32 18.28 -11.54
C GLY A 364 -3.82 18.59 -10.13
N GLU A 365 -4.18 17.57 -9.35
CA GLU A 365 -4.82 17.70 -8.03
C GLU A 365 -3.99 17.04 -6.92
N PRO A 366 -3.75 17.69 -5.77
CA PRO A 366 -2.94 17.14 -4.68
C PRO A 366 -3.75 16.18 -3.78
N TYR A 367 -4.29 15.10 -4.35
CA TYR A 367 -5.19 14.18 -3.64
C TYR A 367 -4.63 13.59 -2.35
N VAL A 368 -3.32 13.30 -2.28
CA VAL A 368 -2.67 12.83 -1.04
C VAL A 368 -2.73 13.88 0.06
N ASN A 369 -2.59 15.16 -0.28
CA ASN A 369 -2.68 16.26 0.68
C ASN A 369 -4.10 16.33 1.25
N TYR A 370 -5.13 16.31 0.39
CA TYR A 370 -6.53 16.33 0.82
C TYR A 370 -6.86 15.13 1.72
N ALA A 371 -6.49 13.93 1.30
CA ALA A 371 -6.70 12.71 2.08
C ALA A 371 -6.00 12.77 3.44
N THR A 372 -4.79 13.32 3.50
CA THR A 372 -4.06 13.45 4.76
C THR A 372 -4.73 14.42 5.71
N LYS A 373 -5.22 15.56 5.23
CA LYS A 373 -6.00 16.51 6.05
C LYS A 373 -7.28 15.88 6.61
N ILE A 374 -7.89 14.97 5.86
CA ILE A 374 -9.03 14.17 6.34
C ILE A 374 -8.59 13.14 7.40
N MET A 375 -7.47 12.43 7.18
CA MET A 375 -6.92 11.49 8.18
C MET A 375 -6.57 12.17 9.50
N LEU A 376 -6.16 13.44 9.45
CA LEU A 376 -5.87 14.27 10.61
C LEU A 376 -7.14 14.82 11.31
N GLY A 377 -8.30 14.75 10.66
CA GLY A 377 -9.55 15.31 11.18
C GLY A 377 -9.69 16.83 11.02
N GLU A 378 -8.83 17.46 10.22
CA GLU A 378 -8.77 18.91 10.02
C GLU A 378 -9.72 19.39 8.90
N LYS A 379 -10.14 18.46 8.01
CA LYS A 379 -11.02 18.71 6.88
C LYS A 379 -11.95 17.54 6.63
N LYS A 380 -13.09 17.82 6.02
CA LYS A 380 -14.01 16.86 5.39
C LYS A 380 -13.82 16.86 3.87
N VAL A 381 -14.30 15.82 3.19
CA VAL A 381 -14.31 15.77 1.72
C VAL A 381 -15.04 16.98 1.13
N THR A 382 -16.11 17.43 1.80
CA THR A 382 -16.92 18.59 1.38
C THR A 382 -16.23 19.94 1.53
N ASP A 383 -15.09 20.01 2.20
CA ASP A 383 -14.35 21.27 2.41
C ASP A 383 -13.39 21.58 1.25
N PHE A 384 -13.23 20.67 0.29
CA PHE A 384 -12.36 20.83 -0.87
C PHE A 384 -13.17 21.17 -2.12
N GLU A 385 -12.66 22.13 -2.89
CA GLU A 385 -13.16 22.40 -4.24
C GLU A 385 -12.31 21.63 -5.25
N PHE A 386 -12.80 20.45 -5.65
CA PHE A 386 -12.13 19.64 -6.67
C PHE A 386 -12.34 20.22 -8.06
N ASN A 387 -11.25 20.41 -8.79
CA ASN A 387 -11.19 20.97 -10.14
C ASN A 387 -10.21 20.17 -11.04
N PRO A 388 -10.41 18.85 -11.23
CA PRO A 388 -9.53 18.02 -12.04
C PRO A 388 -9.46 18.52 -13.50
N GLN A 389 -8.24 18.71 -14.01
CA GLN A 389 -7.99 19.16 -15.38
C GLN A 389 -7.30 18.04 -16.18
N LEU A 390 -8.02 17.48 -17.16
CA LEU A 390 -7.44 16.54 -18.12
C LEU A 390 -8.14 16.71 -19.47
N GLU A 391 -7.36 16.99 -20.50
CA GLU A 391 -7.80 16.91 -21.89
C GLU A 391 -7.31 15.57 -22.47
N GLY A 392 -8.16 14.91 -23.27
CA GLY A 392 -7.83 13.60 -23.84
C GLY A 392 -7.76 12.49 -22.78
N TYR A 393 -6.66 11.73 -22.80
CA TYR A 393 -6.42 10.56 -21.95
C TYR A 393 -5.00 10.57 -21.38
N ALA A 394 -4.87 10.16 -20.13
CA ALA A 394 -3.61 9.76 -19.53
C ALA A 394 -3.53 8.22 -19.50
N ILE A 395 -2.38 7.67 -19.88
CA ILE A 395 -2.13 6.23 -19.91
C ILE A 395 -0.94 5.94 -18.99
N LYS A 396 -1.18 5.14 -17.96
CA LYS A 396 -0.14 4.58 -17.10
C LYS A 396 0.49 3.39 -17.82
N GLN A 397 1.80 3.41 -18.01
CA GLN A 397 2.54 2.36 -18.71
C GLN A 397 3.59 1.73 -17.78
N PRO A 398 3.59 0.41 -17.60
CA PRO A 398 4.57 -0.28 -16.78
C PRO A 398 5.92 -0.40 -17.49
N VAL A 399 7.00 -0.23 -16.72
CA VAL A 399 8.38 -0.38 -17.18
C VAL A 399 8.98 -1.67 -16.63
N PHE A 400 9.49 -2.52 -17.52
CA PHE A 400 10.04 -3.83 -17.17
C PHE A 400 11.56 -3.88 -17.25
N SER A 401 12.18 -4.55 -16.28
CA SER A 401 13.63 -4.79 -16.24
C SER A 401 14.05 -6.11 -16.95
N PHE A 402 13.27 -6.60 -17.93
CA PHE A 402 13.53 -7.90 -18.59
C PHE A 402 14.89 -7.98 -19.29
N ASN A 403 15.43 -6.85 -19.74
CA ASN A 403 16.77 -6.76 -20.32
C ASN A 403 17.88 -7.13 -19.31
N LYS A 404 17.65 -6.93 -18.01
CA LYS A 404 18.58 -7.33 -16.94
C LYS A 404 18.57 -8.84 -16.68
N PHE A 405 17.51 -9.54 -17.12
CA PHE A 405 17.28 -10.95 -16.84
C PHE A 405 16.93 -11.75 -18.11
N PRO A 406 17.90 -11.99 -19.01
CA PRO A 406 17.63 -12.56 -20.34
C PRO A 406 17.01 -13.96 -20.33
N ASN A 407 17.27 -14.74 -19.27
CA ASN A 407 16.81 -16.13 -19.13
C ASN A 407 15.50 -16.26 -18.32
N VAL A 408 14.88 -15.14 -17.94
CA VAL A 408 13.62 -15.15 -17.18
C VAL A 408 12.43 -15.11 -18.14
N ASP A 409 11.35 -15.77 -17.73
CA ASP A 409 10.08 -15.75 -18.45
C ASP A 409 9.44 -14.35 -18.45
N LYS A 410 9.27 -13.80 -19.65
CA LYS A 410 8.73 -12.45 -19.91
C LYS A 410 7.22 -12.44 -20.06
N ARG A 411 6.55 -13.59 -19.92
CA ARG A 411 5.08 -13.65 -19.90
C ARG A 411 4.53 -12.92 -18.69
N LEU A 412 3.49 -12.14 -18.90
CA LEU A 412 2.72 -11.47 -17.87
C LEU A 412 1.66 -12.42 -17.33
N GLY A 413 1.24 -12.18 -16.09
CA GLY A 413 0.27 -12.98 -15.39
C GLY A 413 -0.11 -12.33 -14.06
N PRO A 414 -0.63 -13.10 -13.10
CA PRO A 414 -1.17 -12.56 -11.86
C PRO A 414 -0.10 -12.13 -10.84
N GLU A 415 1.18 -12.39 -11.10
CA GLU A 415 2.32 -11.90 -10.30
C GLU A 415 3.00 -10.73 -11.01
N MET A 416 3.17 -9.62 -10.29
CA MET A 416 3.77 -8.39 -10.81
C MET A 416 5.28 -8.53 -11.07
N LYS A 417 5.75 -7.96 -12.17
CA LYS A 417 7.16 -7.97 -12.59
C LYS A 417 7.72 -6.60 -12.96
N SER A 418 6.86 -5.59 -13.13
CA SER A 418 7.27 -4.22 -13.46
C SER A 418 8.04 -3.60 -12.29
N THR A 419 8.99 -2.72 -12.65
CA THR A 419 9.91 -2.07 -11.69
C THR A 419 9.66 -0.56 -11.57
N GLY A 420 8.72 -0.03 -12.36
CA GLY A 420 8.34 1.38 -12.38
C GLY A 420 7.28 1.61 -13.44
N GLU A 421 6.95 2.88 -13.67
CA GLU A 421 5.91 3.31 -14.60
C GLU A 421 6.25 4.64 -15.27
N SER A 422 5.61 4.90 -16.41
CA SER A 422 5.60 6.19 -17.10
C SER A 422 4.16 6.63 -17.38
N ILE A 423 3.99 7.94 -17.56
CA ILE A 423 2.71 8.55 -17.92
C ILE A 423 2.80 9.02 -19.37
N LEU A 424 1.88 8.54 -20.19
CA LEU A 424 1.70 9.00 -21.56
C LEU A 424 0.38 9.78 -21.66
N PHE A 425 0.44 10.99 -22.21
CA PHE A 425 -0.76 11.80 -22.48
C PHE A 425 -1.05 11.75 -23.97
N VAL A 426 -2.29 11.42 -24.33
CA VAL A 426 -2.76 11.39 -25.72
C VAL A 426 -4.03 12.20 -25.87
N ASP A 427 -4.17 12.92 -26.97
CA ASP A 427 -5.36 13.74 -27.22
C ASP A 427 -6.57 12.86 -27.58
N SER A 428 -6.30 11.69 -28.19
CA SER A 428 -7.33 10.80 -28.69
C SER A 428 -6.89 9.34 -28.65
N LEU A 429 -7.85 8.43 -28.45
CA LEU A 429 -7.66 6.99 -28.65
C LEU A 429 -7.38 6.62 -30.12
N LYS A 430 -7.40 7.58 -31.04
CA LYS A 430 -6.99 7.39 -32.43
C LYS A 430 -5.50 7.61 -32.65
N ASP A 431 -4.74 8.03 -31.64
CA ASP A 431 -3.29 8.12 -31.76
C ASP A 431 -2.66 6.74 -31.96
N ASP A 432 -1.61 6.72 -32.78
CA ASP A 432 -0.86 5.51 -33.11
C ASP A 432 -0.32 4.83 -31.85
N GLU A 433 0.04 5.61 -30.82
CA GLU A 433 0.54 5.10 -29.54
C GLU A 433 -0.50 4.26 -28.80
N PHE A 434 -1.77 4.68 -28.77
CA PHE A 434 -2.84 3.88 -28.15
C PHE A 434 -3.13 2.62 -28.96
N TYR A 435 -3.18 2.71 -30.30
CA TYR A 435 -3.38 1.54 -31.16
C TYR A 435 -2.28 0.49 -30.97
N ASP A 436 -1.03 0.93 -30.88
CA ASP A 436 0.11 0.07 -30.66
C ASP A 436 0.05 -0.65 -29.31
N LEU A 437 -0.30 0.08 -28.23
CA LEU A 437 -0.50 -0.52 -26.91
C LEU A 437 -1.65 -1.53 -26.93
N TYR A 438 -2.79 -1.13 -27.48
CA TYR A 438 -3.96 -1.98 -27.55
C TYR A 438 -3.69 -3.24 -28.38
N ALA A 439 -2.98 -3.14 -29.51
CA ALA A 439 -2.60 -4.30 -30.32
C ALA A 439 -1.68 -5.28 -29.58
N ARG A 440 -0.84 -4.79 -28.66
CA ARG A 440 0.13 -5.60 -27.90
C ARG A 440 -0.45 -6.21 -26.62
N ARG A 441 -1.69 -5.87 -26.23
CA ARG A 441 -2.35 -6.31 -24.98
C ARG A 441 -2.40 -7.83 -24.73
N ARG A 442 -2.22 -8.65 -25.78
CA ARG A 442 -2.19 -10.11 -25.69
C ARG A 442 -0.82 -10.74 -25.95
N MET A 443 0.20 -9.96 -26.32
CA MET A 443 1.49 -10.50 -26.76
C MET A 443 2.29 -11.18 -25.64
N TYR A 444 2.00 -10.85 -24.38
CA TYR A 444 2.70 -11.42 -23.23
C TYR A 444 1.83 -12.33 -22.35
N LEU A 445 0.59 -12.65 -22.75
CA LEU A 445 -0.25 -13.56 -21.96
C LEU A 445 0.31 -15.00 -21.97
N SER A 446 0.22 -15.69 -20.83
CA SER A 446 0.41 -17.13 -20.78
C SER A 446 -0.65 -17.81 -21.66
N LYS A 447 -0.22 -18.71 -22.56
CA LYS A 447 -1.10 -19.56 -23.37
C LYS A 447 -1.97 -20.46 -22.50
#